data_AF-A0A1G9CUR0-F1
#
_entry.id   AF-A0A1G9CUR0-F1
#
_cell.length_a   1.000
_cell.length_b   1.000
_cell.length_c   1.000
_cell.angle_alpha   90.00
_cell.angle_beta   90.00
_cell.angle_gamma   90.00
#
_symmetry.space_group_name_H-M   'P 1'
#
loop_
_entity.id
_entity.type
_entity.pdbx_description
1 polymer ?
#
loop_
_entity_poly.entity_id
_entity_poly.type
_entity_poly.pdbx_seq_one_letter_code
_entity_poly.pdbx_strand_id
1 'polypeptide(L)'
;MPRPAPGPEALASYIQTGARDARTAYRELHEHERLAYCDTVSRVYDLAFKHHFGKEPSDDEVFDFIDTVAARHPQYAGGVSRVLRGEGGRGGGMHPRQFLTAQHLVIREIAKLHPGFRSRAERIVASASRRLVSSGGGGDHDEGLEFTGSDAMYAASLTIRLDGTLRGIELHRGVERIGGKAIANAVIRAWVSAEKQRWARAKEIGRHDSFPEIGSGRGGGDSYRIEAYSADRLCRATVDRFGRVRGLTFMRTDLFGEDGRHGLAAEIRQAVRKAQTTLTASC
;
A
#
# COMPACT_ATOMS: atom_id res chain seq x y z
N MET A 1 7.33 -36.05 6.93
CA MET A 1 6.29 -35.02 6.71
C MET A 1 6.60 -34.36 5.36
N PRO A 2 5.66 -34.31 4.41
CA PRO A 2 5.86 -33.57 3.16
C PRO A 2 6.14 -32.09 3.46
N ARG A 3 7.03 -31.45 2.70
CA ARG A 3 7.29 -30.01 2.84
C ARG A 3 5.99 -29.24 2.52
N PRO A 4 5.58 -28.26 3.34
CA PRO A 4 4.39 -27.46 3.05
C PRO A 4 4.60 -26.69 1.75
N ALA A 5 3.59 -26.69 0.88
CA ALA A 5 3.61 -25.89 -0.34
C ALA A 5 3.82 -24.41 0.02
N PRO A 6 4.74 -23.70 -0.65
CA PRO A 6 5.03 -22.31 -0.31
C PRO A 6 3.81 -21.42 -0.62
N GLY A 7 3.47 -20.50 0.29
CA GLY A 7 2.31 -19.61 0.12
C GLY A 7 1.35 -19.59 1.32
N PRO A 8 0.07 -19.20 1.13
CA PRO A 8 -0.90 -19.04 2.21
C PRO A 8 -1.10 -20.31 3.07
N GLU A 9 -1.03 -21.49 2.46
CA GLU A 9 -1.13 -22.76 3.19
C GLU A 9 0.01 -22.97 4.19
N ALA A 10 1.25 -22.60 3.80
CA ALA A 10 2.39 -22.62 4.71
C ALA A 10 2.21 -21.64 5.88
N LEU A 11 1.59 -20.48 5.67
CA LEU A 11 1.25 -19.56 6.75
C LEU A 11 0.24 -20.18 7.72
N ALA A 12 -0.84 -20.77 7.21
CA ALA A 12 -1.84 -21.44 8.05
C ALA A 12 -1.22 -22.59 8.87
N SER A 13 -0.42 -23.43 8.20
CA SER A 13 0.34 -24.51 8.85
C SER A 13 1.30 -23.96 9.91
N TYR A 14 1.99 -22.85 9.65
CA TYR A 14 2.86 -22.21 10.63
C TYR A 14 2.09 -21.69 11.85
N ILE A 15 0.92 -21.08 11.66
CA ILE A 15 0.06 -20.62 12.76
C ILE A 15 -0.36 -21.81 13.63
N GLN A 16 -0.74 -22.92 13.01
CA GLN A 16 -1.18 -24.14 13.68
C GLN A 16 -0.03 -24.87 14.38
N THR A 17 1.16 -24.96 13.79
CA THR A 17 2.22 -25.86 14.28
C THR A 17 3.40 -25.12 14.91
N GLY A 18 3.71 -23.92 14.44
CA GLY A 18 4.95 -23.20 14.74
C GLY A 18 6.17 -23.73 13.98
N ALA A 19 5.99 -24.61 12.99
CA ALA A 19 7.10 -25.22 12.26
C ALA A 19 7.94 -24.17 11.51
N ARG A 20 9.26 -24.17 11.74
CA ARG A 20 10.18 -23.23 11.11
C ARG A 20 10.14 -23.30 9.58
N ASP A 21 10.03 -24.51 9.03
CA ASP A 21 10.04 -24.74 7.58
C ASP A 21 8.83 -24.08 6.91
N ALA A 22 7.64 -24.21 7.52
CA ALA A 22 6.43 -23.53 7.08
C ALA A 22 6.58 -22.00 7.10
N ARG A 23 7.23 -21.45 8.15
CA ARG A 23 7.52 -20.01 8.24
C ARG A 23 8.43 -19.53 7.12
N THR A 24 9.42 -20.33 6.70
CA THR A 24 10.43 -19.90 5.72
C THR A 24 10.15 -20.35 4.28
N ALA A 25 9.13 -21.17 4.05
CA ALA A 25 8.76 -21.70 2.73
C ALA A 25 8.55 -20.59 1.69
N TYR A 26 8.08 -19.40 2.09
CA TYR A 26 7.91 -18.25 1.20
C TYR A 26 9.20 -17.80 0.49
N ARG A 27 10.37 -18.22 0.96
CA ARG A 27 11.66 -17.91 0.32
C ARG A 27 11.85 -18.65 -1.01
N GLU A 28 11.09 -19.70 -1.23
CA GLU A 28 11.08 -20.50 -2.47
C GLU A 28 10.11 -19.91 -3.50
N LEU A 29 9.21 -19.00 -3.10
CA LEU A 29 8.29 -18.30 -4.00
C LEU A 29 9.03 -17.38 -4.97
N HIS A 30 8.49 -17.23 -6.18
CA HIS A 30 8.90 -16.18 -7.10
C HIS A 30 8.61 -14.79 -6.51
N GLU A 31 9.26 -13.75 -7.03
CA GLU A 31 9.20 -12.41 -6.45
C GLU A 31 7.78 -11.86 -6.36
N HIS A 32 6.98 -11.99 -7.42
CA HIS A 32 5.58 -11.57 -7.48
C HIS A 32 4.70 -12.30 -6.44
N GLU A 33 4.83 -13.63 -6.34
CA GLU A 33 4.10 -14.46 -5.36
C GLU A 33 4.52 -14.12 -3.93
N ARG A 34 5.80 -13.77 -3.74
CA ARG A 34 6.34 -13.36 -2.45
C ARG A 34 5.76 -12.03 -1.99
N LEU A 35 5.52 -11.09 -2.90
CA LEU A 35 4.84 -9.83 -2.60
C LEU A 35 3.39 -10.10 -2.16
N ALA A 36 2.63 -10.89 -2.92
CA ALA A 36 1.27 -11.30 -2.56
C ALA A 36 1.22 -12.04 -1.20
N TYR A 37 2.24 -12.84 -0.91
CA TYR A 37 2.39 -13.50 0.39
C TYR A 37 2.66 -12.49 1.52
N CYS A 38 3.52 -11.49 1.31
CA CYS A 38 3.79 -10.44 2.31
C CYS A 38 2.51 -9.66 2.66
N ASP A 39 1.69 -9.35 1.67
CA ASP A 39 0.40 -8.68 1.87
C ASP A 39 -0.58 -9.57 2.64
N THR A 40 -0.63 -10.86 2.31
CA THR A 40 -1.43 -11.83 3.05
C THR A 40 -0.99 -11.90 4.51
N VAL A 41 0.32 -12.00 4.79
CA VAL A 41 0.85 -12.01 6.16
C VAL A 41 0.51 -10.72 6.90
N SER A 42 0.60 -9.55 6.25
CA SER A 42 0.28 -8.27 6.87
C SER A 42 -1.20 -8.20 7.28
N ARG A 43 -2.12 -8.65 6.42
CA ARG A 43 -3.56 -8.72 6.75
C ARG A 43 -3.86 -9.69 7.89
N VAL A 44 -3.20 -10.85 7.89
CA VAL A 44 -3.37 -11.83 8.97
C VAL A 44 -2.79 -11.28 10.27
N TYR A 45 -1.69 -10.53 10.22
CA TYR A 45 -1.15 -9.78 11.35
C TYR A 45 -2.17 -8.78 11.89
N ASP A 46 -2.77 -7.93 11.05
CA ASP A 46 -3.75 -6.93 11.48
C ASP A 46 -4.97 -7.60 12.13
N LEU A 47 -5.44 -8.71 11.56
CA LEU A 47 -6.54 -9.50 12.13
C LEU A 47 -6.15 -10.12 13.48
N ALA A 48 -4.95 -10.69 13.60
CA ALA A 48 -4.46 -11.26 14.84
C ALA A 48 -4.30 -10.18 15.93
N PHE A 49 -3.69 -9.05 15.58
CA PHE A 49 -3.46 -7.92 16.46
C PHE A 49 -4.78 -7.36 16.98
N LYS A 50 -5.73 -7.06 16.09
CA LYS A 50 -7.08 -6.59 16.47
C LYS A 50 -7.86 -7.62 17.28
N HIS A 51 -7.68 -8.91 17.00
CA HIS A 51 -8.32 -9.96 17.78
C HIS A 51 -7.77 -10.03 19.22
N HIS A 52 -6.48 -9.79 19.40
CA HIS A 52 -5.84 -9.85 20.71
C HIS A 52 -6.05 -8.58 21.54
N PHE A 53 -5.86 -7.41 20.93
CA PHE A 53 -5.80 -6.11 21.59
C PHE A 53 -7.07 -5.26 21.43
N GLY A 54 -7.97 -5.63 20.51
CA GLY A 54 -9.13 -4.79 20.18
C GLY A 54 -8.78 -3.65 19.21
N LYS A 55 -9.53 -2.54 19.29
CA LYS A 55 -9.37 -1.39 18.37
C LYS A 55 -8.30 -0.41 18.80
N GLU A 56 -8.10 -0.25 20.11
CA GLU A 56 -7.22 0.76 20.72
C GLU A 56 -6.51 0.11 21.91
N PRO A 57 -5.42 -0.65 21.68
CA PRO A 57 -4.58 -1.14 22.77
C PRO A 57 -4.00 0.02 23.57
N SER A 58 -3.84 -0.17 24.87
CA SER A 58 -2.98 0.70 25.66
C SER A 58 -1.51 0.41 25.37
N ASP A 59 -0.64 1.40 25.58
CA ASP A 59 0.81 1.23 25.40
C ASP A 59 1.33 0.10 26.30
N ASP A 60 0.91 0.05 27.56
CA ASP A 60 1.32 -0.96 28.54
C ASP A 60 1.01 -2.39 28.08
N GLU A 61 -0.19 -2.63 27.52
CA GLU A 61 -0.55 -3.95 26.95
C GLU A 61 0.37 -4.36 25.79
N VAL A 62 0.76 -3.39 24.96
CA VAL A 62 1.70 -3.63 23.86
C VAL A 62 3.10 -3.91 24.39
N PHE A 63 3.55 -3.17 25.41
CA PHE A 63 4.86 -3.38 26.06
C PHE A 63 4.95 -4.77 26.72
N ASP A 64 3.95 -5.17 27.50
CA ASP A 64 3.90 -6.48 28.16
C ASP A 64 3.95 -7.62 27.13
N PHE A 65 3.26 -7.44 26.00
CA PHE A 65 3.29 -8.41 24.93
C PHE A 65 4.66 -8.43 24.23
N ILE A 66 5.30 -7.28 23.99
CA ILE A 66 6.67 -7.21 23.45
C ILE A 66 7.62 -8.02 24.33
N ASP A 67 7.57 -7.84 25.65
CA ASP A 67 8.43 -8.55 26.60
C ASP A 67 8.16 -10.05 26.60
N THR A 68 6.89 -10.45 26.52
CA THR A 68 6.50 -11.85 26.38
C THR A 68 7.08 -12.50 25.13
N VAL A 69 7.01 -11.82 23.98
CA VAL A 69 7.60 -12.33 22.74
C VAL A 69 9.12 -12.34 22.81
N ALA A 70 9.74 -11.30 23.37
CA ALA A 70 11.19 -11.17 23.52
C ALA A 70 11.78 -12.27 24.42
N ALA A 71 11.11 -12.63 25.52
CA ALA A 71 11.52 -13.72 26.39
C ALA A 71 11.55 -15.08 25.67
N ARG A 72 10.64 -15.29 24.71
CA ARG A 72 10.56 -16.55 23.93
C ARG A 72 11.46 -16.54 22.69
N HIS A 73 11.73 -15.35 22.14
CA HIS A 73 12.42 -15.15 20.86
C HIS A 73 13.43 -13.98 20.96
N PRO A 74 14.44 -14.07 21.84
CA PRO A 74 15.31 -12.94 22.17
C PRO A 74 16.05 -12.37 20.96
N GLN A 75 16.45 -13.23 20.02
CA GLN A 75 17.12 -12.85 18.78
C GLN A 75 16.25 -12.04 17.81
N TYR A 76 14.94 -11.95 18.04
CA TYR A 76 13.99 -11.19 17.23
C TYR A 76 13.31 -10.04 18.00
N ALA A 77 13.66 -9.82 19.28
CA ALA A 77 13.00 -8.88 20.18
C ALA A 77 12.90 -7.45 19.59
N GLY A 78 14.01 -6.91 19.07
CA GLY A 78 14.02 -5.59 18.45
C GLY A 78 13.16 -5.49 17.19
N GLY A 79 13.04 -6.59 16.44
CA GLY A 79 12.17 -6.65 15.26
C GLY A 79 10.70 -6.63 15.63
N VAL A 80 10.33 -7.44 16.64
CA VAL A 80 8.96 -7.54 17.15
C VAL A 80 8.52 -6.23 17.80
N SER A 81 9.37 -5.61 18.63
CA SER A 81 9.09 -4.33 19.27
C SER A 81 8.74 -3.25 18.25
N ARG A 82 9.57 -3.11 17.20
CA ARG A 82 9.30 -2.14 16.14
C ARG A 82 7.99 -2.45 15.40
N VAL A 83 7.72 -3.71 15.06
CA VAL A 83 6.46 -4.10 14.39
C VAL A 83 5.24 -3.73 15.22
N LEU A 84 5.25 -4.04 16.52
CA LEU A 84 4.12 -3.81 17.43
C LEU A 84 3.88 -2.32 17.71
N ARG A 85 4.95 -1.50 17.77
CA ARG A 85 4.84 -0.04 17.93
C ARG A 85 4.50 0.70 16.62
N GLY A 86 4.34 -0.02 15.51
CA GLY A 86 4.19 0.60 14.19
C GLY A 86 5.46 1.25 13.63
N GLU A 87 6.57 1.22 14.38
CA GLU A 87 7.89 1.71 14.00
C GLU A 87 8.61 0.78 13.00
N GLY A 88 8.12 -0.45 12.83
CA GLY A 88 8.69 -1.51 12.00
C GLY A 88 8.25 -1.46 10.55
N GLY A 89 7.25 -0.64 10.21
CA GLY A 89 6.78 -0.48 8.83
C GLY A 89 7.90 -0.12 7.86
N ARG A 90 7.63 -0.22 6.54
CA ARG A 90 8.59 0.19 5.49
C ARG A 90 9.02 1.65 5.74
N GLY A 91 10.20 1.84 6.36
CA GLY A 91 10.67 3.12 6.89
C GLY A 91 11.47 3.02 8.20
N GLY A 92 11.27 2.00 9.04
CA GLY A 92 11.98 1.82 10.32
C GLY A 92 13.42 1.30 10.23
N GLY A 93 14.07 1.43 9.07
CA GLY A 93 15.38 0.85 8.76
C GLY A 93 15.42 -0.69 8.82
N MET A 94 14.27 -1.36 8.93
CA MET A 94 14.18 -2.81 9.06
C MET A 94 14.14 -3.47 7.68
N HIS A 95 14.97 -4.50 7.49
CA HIS A 95 14.97 -5.25 6.24
C HIS A 95 13.62 -5.98 6.04
N PRO A 96 13.03 -6.01 4.82
CA PRO A 96 11.69 -6.60 4.60
C PRO A 96 11.52 -8.03 5.12
N ARG A 97 12.58 -8.86 5.03
CA ARG A 97 12.57 -10.22 5.59
C ARG A 97 12.50 -10.26 7.12
N GLN A 98 13.15 -9.31 7.80
CA GLN A 98 13.10 -9.20 9.26
C GLN A 98 11.70 -8.76 9.71
N PHE A 99 11.11 -7.79 9.00
CA PHE A 99 9.74 -7.35 9.24
C PHE A 99 8.73 -8.49 9.11
N LEU A 100 8.80 -9.23 8.00
CA LEU A 100 7.93 -10.38 7.77
C LEU A 100 8.11 -11.47 8.83
N THR A 101 9.36 -11.74 9.23
CA THR A 101 9.66 -12.70 10.30
C THR A 101 9.07 -12.25 11.63
N ALA A 102 9.16 -10.97 11.97
CA ALA A 102 8.58 -10.42 13.18
C ALA A 102 7.05 -10.51 13.17
N GLN A 103 6.38 -10.19 12.05
CA GLN A 103 4.94 -10.40 11.90
C GLN A 103 4.54 -11.86 12.08
N HIS A 104 5.27 -12.81 11.49
CA HIS A 104 5.04 -14.24 11.71
C HIS A 104 5.10 -14.60 13.19
N LEU A 105 6.12 -14.13 13.90
CA LEU A 105 6.29 -14.41 15.33
C LEU A 105 5.12 -13.83 16.14
N VAL A 106 4.73 -12.59 15.89
CA VAL A 106 3.57 -11.97 16.56
C VAL A 106 2.30 -12.78 16.32
N ILE A 107 1.97 -13.08 15.05
CA ILE A 107 0.79 -13.89 14.70
C ILE A 107 0.83 -15.22 15.46
N ARG A 108 2.00 -15.87 15.54
CA ARG A 108 2.13 -17.17 16.20
C ARG A 108 1.93 -17.07 17.70
N GLU A 109 2.51 -16.06 18.35
CA GLU A 109 2.36 -15.87 19.80
C GLU A 109 0.91 -15.53 20.16
N ILE A 110 0.23 -14.70 19.37
CA ILE A 110 -1.22 -14.46 19.50
C ILE A 110 -1.99 -15.78 19.33
N ALA A 111 -1.67 -16.58 18.31
CA ALA A 111 -2.33 -17.87 18.10
C ALA A 111 -2.10 -18.90 19.22
N LYS A 112 -1.05 -18.75 20.05
CA LYS A 112 -0.87 -19.58 21.26
C LYS A 112 -1.84 -19.16 22.36
N LEU A 113 -2.07 -17.86 22.51
CA LEU A 113 -2.99 -17.31 23.49
C LEU A 113 -4.46 -17.52 23.10
N HIS A 114 -4.73 -17.64 21.80
CA HIS A 114 -6.09 -17.76 21.25
C HIS A 114 -6.28 -19.08 20.47
N PRO A 115 -6.65 -20.20 21.13
CA PRO A 115 -6.85 -21.49 20.47
C PRO A 115 -7.90 -21.44 19.35
N GLY A 116 -8.93 -20.59 19.47
CA GLY A 116 -9.93 -20.37 18.44
C GLY A 116 -9.40 -19.64 17.20
N PHE A 117 -8.38 -18.80 17.35
CA PHE A 117 -7.66 -18.21 16.20
C PHE A 117 -6.84 -19.28 15.49
N ARG A 118 -6.11 -20.10 16.27
CA ARG A 118 -5.27 -21.20 15.77
C ARG A 118 -6.05 -22.27 15.01
N SER A 119 -7.19 -22.71 15.54
CA SER A 119 -8.02 -23.74 14.89
C SER A 119 -8.67 -23.24 13.59
N ARG A 120 -8.87 -21.93 13.45
CA ARG A 120 -9.45 -21.29 12.26
C ARG A 120 -8.40 -20.72 11.30
N ALA A 121 -7.12 -21.03 11.50
CA ALA A 121 -6.01 -20.44 10.74
C ALA A 121 -6.20 -20.57 9.22
N GLU A 122 -6.57 -21.76 8.72
CA GLU A 122 -6.84 -21.98 7.30
C GLU A 122 -7.93 -21.05 6.76
N ARG A 123 -9.03 -20.89 7.49
CA ARG A 123 -10.14 -20.01 7.09
C ARG A 123 -9.73 -18.54 7.09
N ILE A 124 -8.98 -18.11 8.11
CA ILE A 124 -8.50 -16.73 8.29
C ILE A 124 -7.49 -16.39 7.20
N VAL A 125 -6.54 -17.29 6.93
CA VAL A 125 -5.54 -17.07 5.88
C VAL A 125 -6.18 -17.11 4.50
N ALA A 126 -7.10 -18.04 4.25
CA ALA A 126 -7.85 -18.10 2.99
C ALA A 126 -8.74 -16.86 2.76
N SER A 127 -9.35 -16.29 3.80
CA SER A 127 -10.09 -15.03 3.65
C SER A 127 -9.16 -13.84 3.40
N ALA A 128 -8.00 -13.80 4.07
CA ALA A 128 -6.99 -12.76 3.86
C ALA A 128 -6.34 -12.82 2.46
N SER A 129 -6.11 -14.02 1.93
CA SER A 129 -5.54 -14.24 0.58
C SER A 129 -6.57 -13.97 -0.52
N ARG A 130 -7.83 -14.39 -0.34
CA ARG A 130 -8.92 -14.10 -1.30
C ARG A 130 -9.25 -12.61 -1.42
N ARG A 131 -8.94 -11.79 -0.41
CA ARG A 131 -9.08 -10.32 -0.52
C ARG A 131 -8.13 -9.68 -1.54
N LEU A 132 -7.19 -10.42 -2.15
CA LEU A 132 -6.46 -10.02 -3.36
C LEU A 132 -7.08 -10.58 -4.65
N VAL A 133 -7.95 -11.59 -4.53
CA VAL A 133 -8.58 -12.32 -5.64
C VAL A 133 -10.10 -12.29 -5.44
N SER A 134 -10.70 -11.11 -5.53
CA SER A 134 -12.02 -11.03 -6.16
C SER A 134 -11.77 -11.15 -7.66
N SER A 135 -11.61 -12.40 -8.10
CA SER A 135 -11.85 -12.80 -9.48
C SER A 135 -13.26 -12.39 -9.87
N GLY A 136 -13.39 -11.85 -11.08
CA GLY A 136 -14.63 -11.37 -11.67
C GLY A 136 -15.79 -12.35 -11.54
N GLY A 137 -16.98 -11.77 -11.39
CA GLY A 137 -18.24 -12.52 -11.27
C GLY A 137 -19.17 -11.85 -10.27
N GLY A 138 -19.69 -10.67 -10.63
CA GLY A 138 -20.73 -10.02 -9.82
C GLY A 138 -20.92 -8.53 -10.08
N GLY A 139 -21.26 -8.16 -11.32
CA GLY A 139 -22.02 -6.95 -11.63
C GLY A 139 -21.26 -5.63 -11.71
N ASP A 140 -20.74 -5.31 -12.90
CA ASP A 140 -21.06 -4.14 -13.74
C ASP A 140 -21.34 -2.75 -13.11
N HIS A 141 -20.96 -2.50 -11.85
CA HIS A 141 -21.26 -1.24 -11.14
C HIS A 141 -20.06 -0.59 -10.45
N ASP A 142 -18.87 -1.19 -10.47
CA ASP A 142 -17.70 -0.68 -9.74
C ASP A 142 -16.58 -0.13 -10.65
N GLU A 143 -16.53 -0.52 -11.93
CA GLU A 143 -15.50 -0.07 -12.89
C GLU A 143 -15.69 1.40 -13.34
N GLY A 144 -16.84 2.01 -13.02
CA GLY A 144 -17.20 3.36 -13.42
C GLY A 144 -17.13 4.42 -12.31
N LEU A 145 -16.76 4.07 -11.07
CA LEU A 145 -16.69 5.06 -10.00
C LEU A 145 -15.44 5.94 -10.15
N GLU A 146 -15.68 7.17 -10.58
CA GLU A 146 -14.70 8.21 -10.81
C GLU A 146 -14.76 9.26 -9.69
N PHE A 147 -13.59 9.62 -9.16
CA PHE A 147 -13.43 10.56 -8.06
C PHE A 147 -12.63 11.75 -8.56
N THR A 148 -13.27 12.93 -8.54
CA THR A 148 -12.67 14.16 -9.05
C THR A 148 -12.25 15.06 -7.90
N GLY A 149 -10.98 15.45 -7.90
CA GLY A 149 -10.41 16.39 -6.94
C GLY A 149 -9.86 17.60 -7.65
N SER A 150 -10.00 18.75 -7.00
CA SER A 150 -9.40 20.02 -7.43
C SER A 150 -8.51 20.58 -6.33
N ASP A 151 -7.52 21.37 -6.71
CA ASP A 151 -6.79 22.17 -5.74
C ASP A 151 -7.61 23.39 -5.29
N ALA A 152 -7.24 24.01 -4.17
CA ALA A 152 -7.99 25.11 -3.56
C ALA A 152 -8.08 26.36 -4.46
N MET A 153 -7.14 26.55 -5.38
CA MET A 153 -7.11 27.67 -6.32
C MET A 153 -7.75 27.33 -7.67
N TYR A 154 -8.29 26.11 -7.83
CA TYR A 154 -8.86 25.62 -9.09
C TYR A 154 -7.93 25.82 -10.29
N ALA A 155 -6.61 25.66 -10.09
CA ALA A 155 -5.62 25.68 -11.15
C ALA A 155 -5.53 24.31 -11.85
N ALA A 156 -5.80 23.22 -11.12
CA ALA A 156 -5.83 21.87 -11.64
C ALA A 156 -6.99 21.07 -11.04
N SER A 157 -7.61 20.23 -11.87
CA SER A 157 -8.50 19.16 -11.44
C SER A 157 -8.05 17.85 -12.07
N LEU A 158 -8.33 16.75 -11.37
CA LEU A 158 -8.06 15.43 -11.88
C LEU A 158 -9.07 14.41 -11.38
N THR A 159 -9.18 13.35 -12.16
CA THR A 159 -10.12 12.27 -11.93
C THR A 159 -9.36 10.96 -11.82
N ILE A 160 -9.61 10.22 -10.75
CA ILE A 160 -9.06 8.87 -10.52
C ILE A 160 -10.20 7.87 -10.39
N ARG A 161 -9.94 6.62 -10.72
CA ARG A 161 -10.88 5.52 -10.48
C ARG A 161 -10.76 4.97 -9.06
N LEU A 162 -11.68 4.09 -8.69
CA LEU A 162 -11.65 3.39 -7.40
C LEU A 162 -10.33 2.65 -7.14
N ASP A 163 -9.70 2.10 -8.17
CA ASP A 163 -8.39 1.43 -8.11
C ASP A 163 -7.18 2.38 -7.97
N GLY A 164 -7.40 3.70 -8.04
CA GLY A 164 -6.34 4.72 -7.98
C GLY A 164 -5.69 5.04 -9.33
N THR A 165 -6.16 4.43 -10.43
CA THR A 165 -5.64 4.75 -11.77
C THR A 165 -6.08 6.14 -12.23
N LEU A 166 -5.17 6.86 -12.88
CA LEU A 166 -5.47 8.18 -13.41
C LEU A 166 -6.37 8.09 -14.65
N ARG A 167 -7.56 8.68 -14.55
CA ARG A 167 -8.49 8.81 -15.68
C ARG A 167 -8.21 10.06 -16.50
N GLY A 168 -8.22 11.22 -15.85
CA GLY A 168 -8.18 12.52 -16.50
C GLY A 168 -7.46 13.58 -15.67
N ILE A 169 -6.84 14.54 -16.34
CA ILE A 169 -6.25 15.74 -15.73
C ILE A 169 -6.68 16.90 -16.61
N GLU A 170 -7.16 17.95 -15.98
CA GLU A 170 -7.46 19.23 -16.59
C GLU A 170 -6.69 20.34 -15.86
N LEU A 171 -6.00 21.16 -16.63
CA LEU A 171 -5.43 22.41 -16.13
C LEU A 171 -6.37 23.54 -16.56
N HIS A 172 -6.77 24.39 -15.61
CA HIS A 172 -7.77 25.42 -15.86
C HIS A 172 -7.13 26.71 -16.36
N ARG A 173 -7.97 27.61 -16.91
CA ARG A 173 -7.50 28.90 -17.42
C ARG A 173 -6.82 29.71 -16.32
N GLY A 174 -5.70 30.35 -16.64
CA GLY A 174 -4.91 31.14 -15.69
C GLY A 174 -3.78 30.36 -15.04
N VAL A 175 -3.73 29.03 -15.25
CA VAL A 175 -2.59 28.18 -14.87
C VAL A 175 -1.29 28.64 -15.54
N GLU A 176 -1.40 29.27 -16.71
CA GLU A 176 -0.27 29.78 -17.49
C GLU A 176 0.47 30.93 -16.78
N ARG A 177 -0.19 31.57 -15.81
CA ARG A 177 0.36 32.68 -15.01
C ARG A 177 1.11 32.20 -13.78
N ILE A 178 1.03 30.91 -13.45
CA ILE A 178 1.68 30.35 -12.27
C ILE A 178 2.88 29.49 -12.70
N GLY A 179 3.99 29.59 -11.97
CA GLY A 179 5.21 28.85 -12.31
C GLY A 179 5.07 27.33 -12.14
N GLY A 180 5.94 26.56 -12.81
CA GLY A 180 5.87 25.09 -12.81
C GLY A 180 5.81 24.43 -11.43
N LYS A 181 6.53 24.96 -10.44
CA LYS A 181 6.44 24.46 -9.06
C LYS A 181 5.03 24.60 -8.47
N ALA A 182 4.34 25.72 -8.75
CA ALA A 182 2.98 25.94 -8.31
C ALA A 182 2.00 25.02 -9.04
N ILE A 183 2.17 24.81 -10.34
CA ILE A 183 1.38 23.86 -11.14
C ILE A 183 1.53 22.43 -10.59
N ALA A 184 2.76 21.99 -10.35
CA ALA A 184 3.05 20.68 -9.77
C ALA A 184 2.35 20.48 -8.41
N ASN A 185 2.43 21.49 -7.55
CA ASN A 185 1.75 21.46 -6.26
C ASN A 185 0.22 21.46 -6.39
N ALA A 186 -0.35 22.18 -7.37
CA ALA A 186 -1.79 22.17 -7.64
C ALA A 186 -2.23 20.76 -8.05
N VAL A 187 -1.53 20.11 -8.99
CA VAL A 187 -1.83 18.74 -9.41
C VAL A 187 -1.74 17.75 -8.25
N ILE A 188 -0.71 17.84 -7.40
CA ILE A 188 -0.58 16.96 -6.22
C ILE A 188 -1.73 17.20 -5.22
N ARG A 189 -2.14 18.45 -5.01
CA ARG A 189 -3.26 18.77 -4.11
C ARG A 189 -4.60 18.27 -4.66
N ALA A 190 -4.82 18.43 -5.97
CA ALA A 190 -5.97 17.86 -6.67
C ALA A 190 -5.98 16.33 -6.52
N TRP A 191 -4.83 15.66 -6.63
CA TRP A 191 -4.69 14.22 -6.38
C TRP A 191 -5.11 13.83 -4.97
N VAL A 192 -4.56 14.51 -3.96
CA VAL A 192 -4.90 14.25 -2.55
C VAL A 192 -6.40 14.46 -2.29
N SER A 193 -7.01 15.47 -2.92
CA SER A 193 -8.45 15.73 -2.82
C SER A 193 -9.28 14.58 -3.42
N ALA A 194 -8.91 14.11 -4.61
CA ALA A 194 -9.56 12.97 -5.26
C ALA A 194 -9.40 11.68 -4.43
N GLU A 195 -8.21 11.44 -3.89
CA GLU A 195 -7.93 10.32 -2.99
C GLU A 195 -8.79 10.34 -1.74
N LYS A 196 -9.09 11.51 -1.16
CA LYS A 196 -9.97 11.64 0.02
C LYS A 196 -11.35 11.08 -0.24
N GLN A 197 -11.91 11.44 -1.38
CA GLN A 197 -13.21 10.96 -1.81
C GLN A 197 -13.17 9.46 -2.11
N ARG A 198 -12.13 9.00 -2.83
CA ARG A 198 -11.92 7.59 -3.15
C ARG A 198 -11.80 6.73 -1.89
N TRP A 199 -11.02 7.16 -0.91
CA TRP A 199 -10.79 6.43 0.33
C TRP A 199 -12.03 6.42 1.23
N ALA A 200 -12.75 7.54 1.35
CA ALA A 200 -14.03 7.59 2.05
C ALA A 200 -15.02 6.59 1.44
N ARG A 201 -15.12 6.55 0.11
CA ARG A 201 -15.97 5.59 -0.59
C ARG A 201 -15.50 4.15 -0.41
N ALA A 202 -14.19 3.90 -0.49
CA ALA A 202 -13.61 2.58 -0.22
C ALA A 202 -13.92 2.08 1.19
N LYS A 203 -13.97 2.99 2.18
CA LYS A 203 -14.38 2.68 3.56
C LYS A 203 -15.85 2.30 3.63
N GLU A 204 -16.74 3.05 2.99
CA GLU A 204 -18.18 2.76 2.92
C GLU A 204 -18.48 1.37 2.33
N ILE A 205 -17.79 1.01 1.24
CA ILE A 205 -18.00 -0.27 0.56
C ILE A 205 -17.14 -1.42 1.13
N GLY A 206 -16.45 -1.21 2.26
CA GLY A 206 -15.66 -2.25 2.93
C GLY A 206 -14.38 -2.68 2.20
N ARG A 207 -13.88 -1.88 1.24
CA ARG A 207 -12.64 -2.14 0.48
C ARG A 207 -11.41 -1.39 0.97
N HIS A 208 -11.52 -0.59 2.03
CA HIS A 208 -10.43 0.23 2.57
C HIS A 208 -9.15 -0.54 2.91
N ASP A 209 -9.20 -1.83 3.28
CA ASP A 209 -7.99 -2.65 3.52
C ASP A 209 -7.13 -2.86 2.26
N SER A 210 -7.69 -2.60 1.07
CA SER A 210 -6.98 -2.69 -0.22
C SER A 210 -6.37 -1.35 -0.63
N PHE A 211 -6.64 -0.27 0.11
CA PHE A 211 -6.24 1.08 -0.26
C PHE A 211 -5.66 1.84 0.93
N PRO A 212 -4.40 2.27 0.87
CA PRO A 212 -3.74 2.92 1.99
C PRO A 212 -4.41 4.24 2.37
N GLU A 213 -4.42 4.56 3.66
CA GLU A 213 -4.87 5.86 4.15
C GLU A 213 -4.06 7.00 3.52
N ILE A 214 -4.70 8.14 3.35
CA ILE A 214 -4.11 9.35 2.76
C ILE A 214 -3.09 9.94 3.72
N GLY A 215 -1.89 10.19 3.21
CA GLY A 215 -0.81 10.74 4.04
C GLY A 215 -0.03 9.68 4.82
N SER A 216 -0.37 8.39 4.73
CA SER A 216 0.42 7.27 5.30
C SER A 216 1.87 7.19 4.77
N GLY A 217 2.24 8.01 3.78
CA GLY A 217 3.59 8.15 3.24
C GLY A 217 4.39 9.36 3.77
N ARG A 218 3.95 10.07 4.83
CA ARG A 218 4.63 11.26 5.35
C ARG A 218 5.97 10.97 6.05
N GLY A 219 6.18 9.76 6.54
CA GLY A 219 7.39 9.40 7.28
C GLY A 219 8.42 8.69 6.41
N GLY A 220 9.10 9.39 5.49
CA GLY A 220 10.41 9.03 4.90
C GLY A 220 10.65 7.63 4.28
N GLY A 221 9.69 6.70 4.35
CA GLY A 221 9.89 5.25 4.23
C GLY A 221 9.08 4.56 3.13
N ASP A 222 8.13 5.28 2.51
CA ASP A 222 7.59 4.92 1.18
C ASP A 222 8.64 5.29 0.11
N SER A 223 9.81 4.63 0.18
CA SER A 223 10.96 4.83 -0.71
C SER A 223 10.80 4.12 -2.05
N TYR A 224 9.84 3.20 -2.17
CA TYR A 224 9.49 2.63 -3.47
C TYR A 224 8.71 3.66 -4.27
N ARG A 225 9.47 4.36 -5.10
CA ARG A 225 9.02 5.41 -5.98
C ARG A 225 9.34 4.98 -7.39
N ILE A 226 8.30 4.81 -8.19
CA ILE A 226 8.48 4.63 -9.62
C ILE A 226 8.39 6.01 -10.24
N GLU A 227 9.42 6.33 -11.00
CA GLU A 227 9.48 7.56 -11.76
C GLU A 227 9.31 7.23 -13.24
N ALA A 228 8.52 8.04 -13.93
CA ALA A 228 8.47 7.99 -15.37
C ALA A 228 8.43 9.40 -15.95
N TYR A 229 9.07 9.51 -17.11
CA TYR A 229 9.09 10.72 -17.92
C TYR A 229 7.97 10.64 -18.97
N SER A 230 7.37 11.78 -19.28
CA SER A 230 6.59 11.97 -20.50
C SER A 230 7.46 11.73 -21.74
N ALA A 231 6.84 11.56 -22.91
CA ALA A 231 7.54 11.27 -24.15
C ALA A 231 8.58 12.36 -24.47
N ASP A 232 8.17 13.62 -24.33
CA ASP A 232 9.03 14.78 -24.62
C ASP A 232 9.98 15.11 -23.48
N ARG A 233 9.96 14.30 -22.40
CA ARG A 233 10.73 14.49 -21.17
C ARG A 233 10.50 15.84 -20.49
N LEU A 234 9.41 16.53 -20.82
CA LEU A 234 9.02 17.79 -20.18
C LEU A 234 8.65 17.56 -18.71
N CYS A 235 7.97 16.46 -18.42
CA CYS A 235 7.43 16.16 -17.10
C CYS A 235 7.96 14.81 -16.60
N ARG A 236 8.37 14.79 -15.33
CA ARG A 236 8.64 13.56 -14.57
C ARG A 236 7.59 13.43 -13.47
N ALA A 237 6.87 12.32 -13.48
CA ALA A 237 5.95 11.95 -12.41
C ALA A 237 6.58 10.87 -11.53
N THR A 238 6.40 11.00 -10.23
CA THR A 238 6.81 10.01 -9.24
C THR A 238 5.56 9.48 -8.54
N VAL A 239 5.33 8.16 -8.62
CA VAL A 239 4.24 7.47 -7.91
C VAL A 239 4.80 6.61 -6.79
N ASP A 240 4.05 6.44 -5.71
CA ASP A 240 4.38 5.47 -4.68
C ASP A 240 3.94 4.04 -5.07
N ARG A 241 4.26 3.07 -4.22
CA ARG A 241 3.88 1.65 -4.38
C ARG A 241 2.38 1.38 -4.53
N PHE A 242 1.53 2.36 -4.28
CA PHE A 242 0.07 2.26 -4.42
C PHE A 242 -0.45 3.04 -5.63
N GLY A 243 0.44 3.48 -6.52
CA GLY A 243 0.10 4.24 -7.71
C GLY A 243 -0.27 5.71 -7.44
N ARG A 244 -0.08 6.21 -6.20
CA ARG A 244 -0.44 7.58 -5.83
C ARG A 244 0.66 8.55 -6.26
N VAL A 245 0.29 9.66 -6.89
CA VAL A 245 1.27 10.68 -7.29
C VAL A 245 1.84 11.38 -6.06
N ARG A 246 3.17 11.32 -5.92
CA ARG A 246 3.95 11.94 -4.83
C ARG A 246 4.82 13.08 -5.27
N GLY A 247 5.25 13.06 -6.53
CA GLY A 247 6.13 14.07 -7.09
C GLY A 247 5.74 14.37 -8.52
N LEU A 248 5.84 15.64 -8.86
CA LEU A 248 5.77 16.11 -10.23
C LEU A 248 6.90 17.13 -10.41
N THR A 249 7.78 16.89 -11.39
CA THR A 249 8.90 17.80 -11.70
C THR A 249 8.85 18.14 -13.17
N PHE A 250 8.89 19.43 -13.48
CA PHE A 250 9.07 19.90 -14.86
C PHE A 250 10.56 20.10 -15.12
N MET A 251 11.04 19.55 -16.24
CA MET A 251 12.45 19.53 -16.60
C MET A 251 12.88 20.79 -17.35
N ARG A 252 11.93 21.62 -17.78
CA ARG A 252 12.13 22.88 -18.51
C ARG A 252 11.26 23.98 -17.90
N THR A 253 11.63 25.23 -18.16
CA THR A 253 10.88 26.42 -17.72
C THR A 253 9.78 26.82 -18.69
N ASP A 254 9.97 26.52 -19.97
CA ASP A 254 8.94 26.68 -21.00
C ASP A 254 8.01 25.46 -20.97
N LEU A 255 6.84 25.64 -20.35
CA LEU A 255 5.89 24.56 -20.06
C LEU A 255 4.74 24.48 -21.06
N PHE A 256 4.49 25.58 -21.76
CA PHE A 256 3.29 25.76 -22.58
C PHE A 256 3.76 25.89 -24.02
N GLY A 257 3.93 24.74 -24.68
CA GLY A 257 4.20 24.67 -26.12
C GLY A 257 2.97 25.09 -26.94
N GLU A 258 2.92 24.65 -28.20
CA GLU A 258 1.86 25.02 -29.15
C GLU A 258 0.44 24.65 -28.66
N ASP A 259 0.32 23.52 -27.97
CA ASP A 259 -0.95 23.03 -27.40
C ASP A 259 -1.32 23.66 -26.04
N GLY A 260 -0.50 24.62 -25.55
CA GLY A 260 -0.70 25.33 -24.30
C GLY A 260 -0.95 24.40 -23.10
N ARG A 261 -1.92 24.77 -22.25
CA ARG A 261 -2.27 24.01 -21.04
C ARG A 261 -2.81 22.60 -21.32
N HIS A 262 -3.41 22.38 -22.49
CA HIS A 262 -3.94 21.07 -22.86
C HIS A 262 -2.82 20.10 -23.20
N GLY A 263 -1.79 20.58 -23.91
CA GLY A 263 -0.54 19.85 -24.13
C GLY A 263 0.16 19.51 -22.82
N LEU A 264 0.32 20.49 -21.92
CA LEU A 264 0.92 20.26 -20.60
C LEU A 264 0.13 19.23 -19.78
N ALA A 265 -1.21 19.28 -19.80
CA ALA A 265 -2.04 18.29 -19.14
C ALA A 265 -1.87 16.88 -19.73
N ALA A 266 -1.70 16.77 -21.05
CA ALA A 266 -1.42 15.50 -21.73
C ALA A 266 -0.05 14.92 -21.34
N GLU A 267 0.98 15.77 -21.28
CA GLU A 267 2.33 15.41 -20.84
C GLU A 267 2.34 14.87 -19.40
N ILE A 268 1.69 15.58 -18.47
CA ILE A 268 1.54 15.14 -17.07
C ILE A 268 0.81 13.79 -17.02
N ARG A 269 -0.30 13.67 -17.74
CA ARG A 269 -1.10 12.44 -17.79
C ARG A 269 -0.29 11.26 -18.31
N GLN A 270 0.51 11.47 -19.35
CA GLN A 270 1.36 10.44 -19.91
C GLN A 270 2.45 10.00 -18.92
N ALA A 271 3.14 10.96 -18.27
CA ALA A 271 4.16 10.65 -17.27
C ALA A 271 3.56 9.84 -16.10
N VAL A 272 2.41 10.25 -15.57
CA VAL A 272 1.73 9.54 -14.48
C VAL A 272 1.29 8.15 -14.92
N ARG A 273 0.63 8.02 -16.08
CA ARG A 273 0.18 6.71 -16.59
C ARG A 273 1.36 5.77 -16.81
N LYS A 274 2.46 6.26 -17.39
CA LYS A 274 3.66 5.46 -17.58
C LYS A 274 4.24 5.01 -16.24
N ALA A 275 4.27 5.87 -15.22
CA ALA A 275 4.71 5.49 -13.88
C ALA A 275 3.78 4.43 -13.25
N GLN A 276 2.46 4.57 -13.41
CA GLN A 276 1.49 3.58 -12.94
C GLN A 276 1.57 2.26 -13.71
N THR A 277 1.76 2.28 -15.03
CA THR A 277 1.95 1.07 -15.84
C THR A 277 3.25 0.37 -15.49
N THR A 278 4.35 1.11 -15.30
CA THR A 278 5.61 0.53 -14.83
C THR A 278 5.45 -0.08 -13.44
N LEU A 279 4.64 0.52 -12.56
CA LEU A 279 4.28 -0.07 -11.28
C LEU A 279 3.57 -1.40 -11.47
N THR A 280 2.51 -1.44 -12.27
CA THR A 280 1.77 -2.66 -12.55
C THR A 280 2.62 -3.73 -13.22
N ALA A 281 3.57 -3.36 -14.08
CA ALA A 281 4.49 -4.28 -14.75
C ALA A 281 5.66 -4.76 -13.86
N SER A 282 5.96 -4.03 -12.79
CA SER A 282 7.00 -4.37 -11.81
C SER A 282 6.45 -5.10 -10.57
N CYS A 283 5.13 -5.30 -10.51
CA CYS A 283 4.40 -6.02 -9.45
C CYS A 283 3.93 -7.38 -9.95
#